data_AF-R7BPY6-F1
#
_entry.id   AF-R7BPY6-F1
#
_cell.length_a   1.000
_cell.length_b   1.000
_cell.length_c   1.000
_cell.angle_alpha   90.00
_cell.angle_beta   90.00
_cell.angle_gamma   90.00
#
_symmetry.space_group_name_H-M   'P 1'
#
loop_
_entity.id
_entity.type
_entity.pdbx_description
1 polymer ?
#
loop_
_entity_poly.entity_id
_entity_poly.type
_entity_poly.pdbx_seq_one_letter_code
_entity_poly.pdbx_strand_id
1 'polypeptide(L)'
;MKREKDIVKWADEIADFAKMVEDFTGKTLTVENLDAAIKTINAKRRALARVYEARKATNCIPISGKDALLVTQIAFFDDPARCAEMANKLAEELEQRVADGVSVFPAGTKRILLTGTPLAIPNWKLHHVIETSGAAVVCEEMCTGTRYFENEVDESQTTLEGQFMALSERYMKNNCACFTPNPGRIEDIIRLAKVYQVDGVIDVNLKFCTLYDIEKSSVAQALEAEGIPCLGTVFAESEVISLVGKGDPRENIANGVIASVVKRVATLVGQVSVDRYFLTGGLCENDYVREQLSQILKAPITSTPEARYAGALGAALTARELTVKKDNAITA
;
A
#
# COMPACT_ATOMS: atom_id res chain seq x y z
N MET A 1 0.91 9.90 -20.44
CA MET A 1 2.18 9.14 -20.27
C MET A 1 1.93 7.70 -20.73
N LYS A 2 2.98 6.91 -21.02
CA LYS A 2 2.90 5.56 -21.63
C LYS A 2 2.63 5.50 -23.15
N ARG A 3 2.95 6.57 -23.89
CA ARG A 3 2.99 6.52 -25.37
C ARG A 3 4.27 5.83 -25.81
N GLU A 4 4.35 5.41 -27.07
CA GLU A 4 5.56 4.81 -27.66
C GLU A 4 6.83 5.62 -27.36
N LYS A 5 6.80 6.94 -27.57
CA LYS A 5 7.94 7.82 -27.23
C LYS A 5 8.32 7.84 -25.75
N ASP A 6 7.36 7.61 -24.84
CA ASP A 6 7.61 7.55 -23.41
C ASP A 6 8.25 6.19 -23.04
N ILE A 7 7.87 5.10 -23.73
CA ILE A 7 8.46 3.76 -23.59
C ILE A 7 9.91 3.76 -24.08
N VAL A 8 10.16 4.32 -25.28
CA VAL A 8 11.51 4.44 -25.84
C VAL A 8 12.41 5.26 -24.90
N LYS A 9 11.94 6.43 -24.46
CA LYS A 9 12.70 7.26 -23.51
C LYS A 9 13.03 6.50 -22.22
N TRP A 10 12.10 5.70 -21.70
CA TRP A 10 12.35 4.92 -20.49
C TRP A 10 13.32 3.76 -20.71
N ALA A 11 13.39 3.18 -21.92
CA ALA A 11 14.44 2.22 -22.27
C ALA A 11 15.83 2.88 -22.26
N ASP A 12 15.93 4.13 -22.74
CA ASP A 12 17.18 4.89 -22.68
C ASP A 12 17.63 5.15 -21.23
N GLU A 13 16.70 5.52 -20.33
CA GLU A 13 16.98 5.69 -18.90
C GLU A 13 17.42 4.37 -18.24
N ILE A 14 16.88 3.22 -18.67
CA ILE A 14 17.33 1.90 -18.21
C ILE A 14 18.77 1.63 -18.68
N ALA A 15 19.11 1.98 -19.93
CA ALA A 15 20.45 1.81 -20.46
C ALA A 15 21.48 2.71 -19.73
N ASP A 16 21.10 3.94 -19.39
CA ASP A 16 21.96 4.83 -18.59
C ASP A 16 22.11 4.35 -17.14
N PHE A 17 21.04 3.83 -16.54
CA PHE A 17 21.11 3.20 -15.24
C PHE A 17 22.00 1.95 -15.24
N ALA A 18 21.95 1.13 -16.30
CA ALA A 18 22.80 -0.04 -16.46
C ALA A 18 24.29 0.31 -16.36
N LYS A 19 24.74 1.37 -17.07
CA LYS A 19 26.13 1.85 -16.98
C LYS A 19 26.51 2.23 -15.55
N MET A 20 25.63 2.93 -14.84
CA MET A 20 25.85 3.30 -13.45
C MET A 20 25.99 2.06 -12.53
N VAL A 21 25.22 1.00 -12.78
CA VAL A 21 25.35 -0.27 -12.04
C VAL A 21 26.65 -0.97 -12.38
N GLU A 22 27.07 -1.00 -13.64
CA GLU A 22 28.37 -1.56 -14.05
C GLU A 22 29.53 -0.84 -13.36
N ASP A 23 29.53 0.49 -13.40
CA ASP A 23 30.56 1.33 -12.75
C ASP A 23 30.62 1.11 -11.24
N PHE A 24 29.45 1.03 -10.59
CA PHE A 24 29.36 0.83 -9.15
C PHE A 24 29.80 -0.58 -8.72
N THR A 25 29.47 -1.61 -9.51
CA THR A 25 29.72 -3.01 -9.15
C THR A 25 31.03 -3.58 -9.70
N GLY A 26 31.62 -2.91 -10.70
CA GLY A 26 32.75 -3.41 -11.47
C GLY A 26 32.42 -4.63 -12.35
N LYS A 27 31.14 -4.94 -12.56
CA LYS A 27 30.68 -6.09 -13.34
C LYS A 27 30.02 -5.63 -14.63
N THR A 28 30.50 -6.16 -15.75
CA THR A 28 29.92 -5.88 -17.07
C THR A 28 28.57 -6.57 -17.25
N LEU A 29 27.60 -5.84 -17.77
CA LEU A 29 26.30 -6.32 -18.18
C LEU A 29 26.41 -6.93 -19.58
N THR A 30 25.91 -8.15 -19.75
CA THR A 30 25.91 -8.86 -21.03
C THR A 30 24.51 -9.35 -21.35
N VAL A 31 24.26 -9.70 -22.61
CA VAL A 31 22.96 -10.24 -23.03
C VAL A 31 22.60 -11.48 -22.22
N GLU A 32 23.57 -12.35 -21.94
CA GLU A 32 23.36 -13.63 -21.26
C GLU A 32 23.07 -13.44 -19.77
N ASN A 33 23.79 -12.54 -19.09
CA ASN A 33 23.59 -12.35 -17.66
C ASN A 33 22.29 -11.56 -17.36
N LEU A 34 21.89 -10.64 -18.25
CA LEU A 34 20.62 -9.95 -18.15
C LEU A 34 19.46 -10.88 -18.49
N ASP A 35 19.57 -11.72 -19.52
CA ASP A 35 18.58 -12.76 -19.86
C ASP A 35 18.33 -13.71 -18.68
N ALA A 36 19.40 -14.23 -18.08
CA ALA A 36 19.28 -15.12 -16.91
C ALA A 36 18.58 -14.43 -15.72
N ALA A 37 18.88 -13.15 -15.48
CA ALA A 37 18.22 -12.36 -14.45
C ALA A 37 16.73 -12.11 -14.77
N ILE A 38 16.40 -11.77 -16.02
CA ILE A 38 15.02 -11.58 -16.48
C ILE A 38 14.19 -12.85 -16.23
N LYS A 39 14.71 -14.01 -16.64
CA LYS A 39 14.07 -15.33 -16.43
C LYS A 39 13.85 -15.64 -14.96
N THR A 40 14.85 -15.36 -14.12
CA THR A 40 14.76 -15.55 -12.67
C THR A 40 13.65 -14.69 -12.06
N ILE A 41 13.58 -13.41 -12.43
CA ILE A 41 12.55 -12.50 -11.89
C ILE A 41 11.17 -12.85 -12.44
N ASN A 42 11.03 -13.22 -13.71
CA ASN A 42 9.76 -13.70 -14.27
C ASN A 42 9.29 -14.99 -13.58
N ALA A 43 10.19 -15.95 -13.31
CA ALA A 43 9.85 -17.15 -12.54
C ALA A 43 9.30 -16.81 -11.15
N LYS A 44 9.90 -15.83 -10.46
CA LYS A 44 9.36 -15.31 -9.19
C LYS A 44 7.97 -14.69 -9.36
N ARG A 45 7.76 -13.87 -10.39
CA ARG A 45 6.44 -13.28 -10.67
C ARG A 45 5.38 -14.35 -10.91
N ARG A 46 5.67 -15.35 -11.75
CA ARG A 46 4.79 -16.50 -12.01
C ARG A 46 4.44 -17.26 -10.74
N ALA A 47 5.41 -17.53 -9.89
CA ALA A 47 5.19 -18.23 -8.62
C ALA A 47 4.27 -17.44 -7.67
N LEU A 48 4.49 -16.13 -7.52
CA LEU A 48 3.62 -15.25 -6.72
C LEU A 48 2.22 -15.14 -7.32
N ALA A 49 2.11 -15.09 -8.64
CA ALA A 49 0.83 -15.09 -9.34
C ALA A 49 0.04 -16.36 -9.02
N ARG A 50 0.66 -17.56 -9.04
CA ARG A 50 0.01 -18.82 -8.66
C ARG A 50 -0.58 -18.81 -7.25
N VAL A 51 0.13 -18.23 -6.27
CA VAL A 51 -0.39 -18.06 -4.90
C VAL A 51 -1.68 -17.22 -4.90
N TYR A 52 -1.74 -16.18 -5.72
CA TYR A 52 -2.91 -15.33 -5.86
C TYR A 52 -4.04 -16.00 -6.67
N GLU A 53 -3.72 -16.79 -7.71
CA GLU A 53 -4.69 -17.56 -8.48
C GLU A 53 -5.49 -18.53 -7.59
N ALA A 54 -4.84 -19.22 -6.64
CA ALA A 54 -5.53 -20.10 -5.71
C ALA A 54 -6.61 -19.38 -4.86
N ARG A 55 -6.45 -18.06 -4.63
CA ARG A 55 -7.42 -17.24 -3.87
C ARG A 55 -8.66 -16.88 -4.69
N LYS A 56 -8.71 -17.19 -6.00
CA LYS A 56 -9.91 -17.00 -6.85
C LYS A 56 -10.99 -18.06 -6.62
N ALA A 57 -10.66 -19.17 -5.96
CA ALA A 57 -11.63 -20.21 -5.63
C ALA A 57 -12.84 -19.63 -4.88
N THR A 58 -14.04 -20.03 -5.31
CA THR A 58 -15.31 -19.40 -4.90
C THR A 58 -15.89 -20.06 -3.66
N ASN A 59 -15.69 -21.37 -3.54
CA ASN A 59 -16.14 -22.23 -2.46
C ASN A 59 -15.10 -22.35 -1.32
N CYS A 60 -13.89 -21.82 -1.51
CA CYS A 60 -12.77 -22.00 -0.60
C CYS A 60 -11.89 -20.75 -0.55
N ILE A 61 -11.47 -20.34 0.65
CA ILE A 61 -10.42 -19.34 0.84
C ILE A 61 -9.25 -20.06 1.50
N PRO A 62 -8.25 -20.53 0.73
CA PRO A 62 -7.24 -21.49 1.21
C PRO A 62 -6.17 -20.86 2.12
N ILE A 63 -6.05 -19.53 2.12
CA ILE A 63 -5.07 -18.74 2.88
C ILE A 63 -5.67 -17.38 3.27
N SER A 64 -5.22 -16.82 4.39
CA SER A 64 -5.57 -15.45 4.78
C SER A 64 -4.93 -14.44 3.83
N GLY A 65 -5.60 -13.32 3.57
CA GLY A 65 -5.01 -12.22 2.83
C GLY A 65 -3.83 -11.61 3.56
N LYS A 66 -3.83 -11.62 4.91
CA LYS A 66 -2.69 -11.19 5.72
C LYS A 66 -1.44 -12.04 5.43
N ASP A 67 -1.58 -13.36 5.37
CA ASP A 67 -0.45 -14.26 5.08
C ASP A 67 -0.02 -14.14 3.62
N ALA A 68 -0.97 -13.99 2.68
CA ALA A 68 -0.66 -13.73 1.28
C ALA A 68 0.09 -12.39 1.08
N LEU A 69 -0.29 -11.33 1.81
CA LEU A 69 0.45 -10.07 1.85
C LEU A 69 1.86 -10.25 2.41
N LEU A 70 2.04 -11.04 3.46
CA LEU A 70 3.37 -11.30 4.01
C LEU A 70 4.28 -11.95 2.97
N VAL A 71 3.77 -12.93 2.21
CA VAL A 71 4.51 -13.59 1.12
C VAL A 71 4.99 -12.57 0.09
N THR A 72 4.10 -11.68 -0.38
CA THR A 72 4.48 -10.66 -1.38
C THR A 72 5.40 -9.59 -0.79
N GLN A 73 5.27 -9.23 0.48
CA GLN A 73 6.19 -8.30 1.14
C GLN A 73 7.61 -8.87 1.27
N ILE A 74 7.74 -10.15 1.67
CA ILE A 74 9.05 -10.80 1.82
C ILE A 74 9.72 -10.99 0.45
N ALA A 75 8.96 -11.09 -0.64
CA ALA A 75 9.50 -11.19 -2.00
C ALA A 75 10.36 -9.98 -2.45
N PHE A 76 10.30 -8.85 -1.73
CA PHE A 76 11.17 -7.67 -1.94
C PHE A 76 12.53 -7.77 -1.23
N PHE A 77 12.67 -8.68 -0.27
CA PHE A 77 13.88 -8.85 0.55
C PHE A 77 14.59 -10.18 0.30
N ASP A 78 13.85 -11.19 -0.15
CA ASP A 78 14.38 -12.53 -0.35
C ASP A 78 15.20 -12.66 -1.65
N ASP A 79 16.09 -13.65 -1.68
CA ASP A 79 16.73 -14.14 -2.90
C ASP A 79 15.64 -14.54 -3.92
N PRO A 80 15.72 -14.07 -5.17
CA PRO A 80 14.67 -14.30 -6.15
C PRO A 80 14.40 -15.77 -6.48
N ALA A 81 15.44 -16.61 -6.55
CA ALA A 81 15.29 -18.03 -6.89
C ALA A 81 14.65 -18.79 -5.73
N ARG A 82 15.13 -18.56 -4.49
CA ARG A 82 14.53 -19.11 -3.28
C ARG A 82 13.08 -18.66 -3.10
N CYS A 83 12.80 -17.38 -3.34
CA CYS A 83 11.44 -16.84 -3.27
C CYS A 83 10.52 -17.54 -4.28
N ALA A 84 10.97 -17.77 -5.50
CA ALA A 84 10.21 -18.48 -6.53
C ALA A 84 9.94 -19.94 -6.12
N GLU A 85 10.94 -20.64 -5.60
CA GLU A 85 10.81 -22.01 -5.10
C GLU A 85 9.75 -22.09 -3.98
N MET A 86 9.88 -21.25 -2.95
CA MET A 86 9.00 -21.28 -1.79
C MET A 86 7.56 -20.83 -2.13
N ALA A 87 7.41 -19.85 -3.03
CA ALA A 87 6.09 -19.45 -3.50
C ALA A 87 5.41 -20.55 -4.32
N ASN A 88 6.16 -21.35 -5.11
CA ASN A 88 5.59 -22.51 -5.81
C ASN A 88 5.15 -23.62 -4.84
N LYS A 89 5.97 -23.95 -3.82
CA LYS A 89 5.57 -24.91 -2.78
C LYS A 89 4.30 -24.48 -2.05
N LEU A 90 4.21 -23.19 -1.72
CA LEU A 90 3.00 -22.63 -1.13
C LEU A 90 1.83 -22.74 -2.11
N ALA A 91 2.00 -22.34 -3.37
CA ALA A 91 0.95 -22.43 -4.38
C ALA A 91 0.41 -23.87 -4.55
N GLU A 92 1.29 -24.87 -4.60
CA GLU A 92 0.90 -26.29 -4.65
C GLU A 92 0.09 -26.71 -3.42
N GLU A 93 0.49 -26.29 -2.21
CA GLU A 93 -0.30 -26.52 -1.01
C GLU A 93 -1.69 -25.84 -1.09
N LEU A 94 -1.75 -24.60 -1.57
CA LEU A 94 -3.01 -23.87 -1.69
C LEU A 94 -3.94 -24.47 -2.75
N GLU A 95 -3.39 -24.91 -3.89
CA GLU A 95 -4.11 -25.64 -4.93
C GLU A 95 -4.70 -26.94 -4.37
N GLN A 96 -3.94 -27.68 -3.56
CA GLN A 96 -4.42 -28.88 -2.88
C GLN A 96 -5.51 -28.56 -1.84
N ARG A 97 -5.35 -27.50 -1.03
CA ARG A 97 -6.39 -27.02 -0.10
C ARG A 97 -7.68 -26.67 -0.83
N VAL A 98 -7.60 -26.06 -2.01
CA VAL A 98 -8.77 -25.78 -2.85
C VAL A 98 -9.43 -27.07 -3.32
N ALA A 99 -8.66 -28.05 -3.79
CA ALA A 99 -9.18 -29.36 -4.21
C ALA A 99 -9.87 -30.12 -3.07
N ASP A 100 -9.32 -30.04 -1.87
CA ASP A 100 -9.83 -30.70 -0.67
C ASP A 100 -10.94 -29.91 0.06
N GLY A 101 -11.25 -28.69 -0.40
CA GLY A 101 -12.25 -27.82 0.23
C GLY A 101 -11.82 -27.24 1.58
N VAL A 102 -10.51 -27.18 1.85
CA VAL A 102 -9.93 -26.65 3.10
C VAL A 102 -9.86 -25.12 3.07
N SER A 103 -10.85 -24.49 3.69
CA SER A 103 -10.93 -23.02 3.83
C SER A 103 -10.46 -22.56 5.21
N VAL A 104 -9.70 -21.47 5.27
CA VAL A 104 -9.30 -20.83 6.54
C VAL A 104 -10.36 -19.85 7.09
N PHE A 105 -11.41 -19.59 6.30
CA PHE A 105 -12.58 -18.82 6.73
C PHE A 105 -13.87 -19.64 6.59
N PRO A 106 -14.91 -19.37 7.40
CA PRO A 106 -16.22 -19.99 7.25
C PRO A 106 -16.84 -19.78 5.86
N ALA A 107 -17.67 -20.72 5.43
CA ALA A 107 -18.44 -20.58 4.19
C ALA A 107 -19.31 -19.30 4.22
N GLY A 108 -19.37 -18.59 3.10
CA GLY A 108 -20.12 -17.33 2.98
C GLY A 108 -19.43 -16.09 3.56
N THR A 109 -18.17 -16.22 4.02
CA THR A 109 -17.35 -15.06 4.46
C THR A 109 -17.23 -14.04 3.33
N LYS A 110 -17.41 -12.76 3.68
CA LYS A 110 -17.37 -11.66 2.72
C LYS A 110 -15.97 -11.43 2.17
N ARG A 111 -15.85 -11.33 0.85
CA ARG A 111 -14.58 -11.26 0.11
C ARG A 111 -14.25 -9.82 -0.22
N ILE A 112 -13.07 -9.36 0.14
CA ILE A 112 -12.64 -7.96 0.01
C ILE A 112 -11.43 -7.86 -0.91
N LEU A 113 -11.48 -6.89 -1.83
CA LEU A 113 -10.31 -6.43 -2.59
C LEU A 113 -9.77 -5.15 -1.95
N LEU A 114 -8.45 -5.07 -1.75
CA LEU A 114 -7.79 -3.82 -1.41
C LEU A 114 -7.19 -3.20 -2.66
N THR A 115 -7.40 -1.91 -2.89
CA THR A 115 -6.74 -1.14 -3.97
C THR A 115 -6.02 0.06 -3.40
N GLY A 116 -4.97 0.55 -4.06
CA GLY A 116 -4.34 1.83 -3.73
C GLY A 116 -2.85 1.73 -3.44
N THR A 117 -2.39 2.37 -2.37
CA THR A 117 -0.97 2.43 -2.01
C THR A 117 -0.43 1.08 -1.51
N PRO A 118 0.87 0.77 -1.74
CA PRO A 118 1.47 -0.46 -1.23
C PRO A 118 1.55 -0.47 0.30
N LEU A 119 1.40 -1.66 0.88
CA LEU A 119 1.55 -1.89 2.31
C LEU A 119 2.92 -2.55 2.54
N ALA A 120 3.92 -1.75 2.93
CA ALA A 120 5.26 -2.26 3.26
C ALA A 120 5.26 -3.02 4.60
N ILE A 121 6.19 -3.96 4.78
CA ILE A 121 6.37 -4.65 6.07
C ILE A 121 6.71 -3.63 7.19
N PRO A 122 6.14 -3.73 8.41
CA PRO A 122 5.15 -4.68 8.91
C PRO A 122 3.70 -4.11 8.93
N ASN A 123 3.28 -3.39 7.90
CA ASN A 123 1.94 -2.78 7.82
C ASN A 123 0.84 -3.81 7.51
N TRP A 124 0.46 -4.59 8.52
CA TRP A 124 -0.59 -5.63 8.44
C TRP A 124 -1.90 -5.23 9.08
N LYS A 125 -1.96 -4.02 9.65
CA LYS A 125 -3.07 -3.58 10.49
C LYS A 125 -4.41 -3.65 9.75
N LEU A 126 -4.44 -3.25 8.48
CA LEU A 126 -5.67 -3.22 7.71
C LEU A 126 -6.21 -4.64 7.45
N HIS A 127 -5.39 -5.53 6.91
CA HIS A 127 -5.72 -6.95 6.75
C HIS A 127 -6.18 -7.57 8.06
N HIS A 128 -5.44 -7.34 9.15
CA HIS A 128 -5.78 -7.89 10.46
C HIS A 128 -7.17 -7.41 10.95
N VAL A 129 -7.47 -6.12 10.82
CA VAL A 129 -8.77 -5.55 11.22
C VAL A 129 -9.91 -6.10 10.37
N ILE A 130 -9.73 -6.17 9.04
CA ILE A 130 -10.76 -6.70 8.13
C ILE A 130 -11.05 -8.17 8.46
N GLU A 131 -9.99 -8.98 8.62
CA GLU A 131 -10.13 -10.42 8.83
C GLU A 131 -10.70 -10.77 10.20
N THR A 132 -10.28 -10.07 11.24
CA THR A 132 -10.86 -10.24 12.59
C THR A 132 -12.26 -9.66 12.73
N SER A 133 -12.71 -8.83 11.79
CA SER A 133 -14.09 -8.32 11.72
C SER A 133 -15.04 -9.24 10.93
N GLY A 134 -14.58 -10.41 10.47
CA GLY A 134 -15.42 -11.42 9.82
C GLY A 134 -15.50 -11.33 8.28
N ALA A 135 -14.58 -10.61 7.64
CA ALA A 135 -14.38 -10.63 6.19
C ALA A 135 -13.05 -11.29 5.83
N ALA A 136 -12.75 -11.46 4.55
CA ALA A 136 -11.49 -12.02 4.08
C ALA A 136 -10.92 -11.16 2.96
N VAL A 137 -9.64 -10.78 3.06
CA VAL A 137 -8.98 -10.09 1.94
C VAL A 137 -8.51 -11.13 0.92
N VAL A 138 -9.05 -11.07 -0.28
CA VAL A 138 -8.80 -12.08 -1.33
C VAL A 138 -7.95 -11.57 -2.49
N CYS A 139 -7.76 -10.25 -2.60
CA CYS A 139 -6.94 -9.64 -3.64
C CYS A 139 -6.42 -8.26 -3.22
N GLU A 140 -5.23 -7.91 -3.69
CA GLU A 140 -4.55 -6.65 -3.44
C GLU A 140 -4.10 -6.01 -4.76
N GLU A 141 -4.88 -5.06 -5.28
CA GLU A 141 -4.53 -4.21 -6.42
C GLU A 141 -3.55 -3.10 -5.96
N MET A 142 -2.30 -3.48 -5.71
CA MET A 142 -1.23 -2.60 -5.21
C MET A 142 0.17 -3.10 -5.60
N CYS A 143 1.20 -2.26 -5.43
CA CYS A 143 2.57 -2.64 -5.77
C CYS A 143 3.16 -3.74 -4.87
N THR A 144 2.58 -4.00 -3.69
CA THR A 144 2.86 -5.18 -2.84
C THR A 144 1.85 -6.31 -3.08
N GLY A 145 1.21 -6.31 -4.24
CA GLY A 145 0.20 -7.29 -4.68
C GLY A 145 0.25 -7.44 -6.20
N THR A 146 -0.90 -7.48 -6.86
CA THR A 146 -1.03 -7.86 -8.29
C THR A 146 -0.14 -7.05 -9.23
N ARG A 147 0.00 -5.73 -9.01
CA ARG A 147 0.85 -4.86 -9.86
C ARG A 147 2.32 -5.26 -9.87
N TYR A 148 2.80 -5.99 -8.86
CA TYR A 148 4.17 -6.48 -8.84
C TYR A 148 4.42 -7.59 -9.87
N PHE A 149 3.51 -8.56 -9.95
CA PHE A 149 3.75 -9.83 -10.63
C PHE A 149 2.88 -10.09 -11.85
N GLU A 150 1.83 -9.30 -12.09
CA GLU A 150 0.88 -9.53 -13.18
C GLU A 150 1.49 -9.39 -14.58
N ASN A 151 2.54 -8.59 -14.73
CA ASN A 151 3.22 -8.36 -16.02
C ASN A 151 4.65 -8.92 -16.02
N GLU A 152 4.95 -9.72 -17.05
CA GLU A 152 6.27 -10.30 -17.33
C GLU A 152 7.03 -9.51 -18.39
N VAL A 153 8.36 -9.64 -18.35
CA VAL A 153 9.28 -9.10 -19.38
C VAL A 153 9.36 -10.11 -20.51
N ASP A 154 9.36 -9.65 -21.76
CA ASP A 154 9.60 -10.53 -22.91
C ASP A 154 11.01 -11.14 -22.84
N GLU A 155 11.09 -12.47 -22.87
CA GLU A 155 12.32 -13.26 -22.75
C GLU A 155 12.95 -13.58 -24.13
N SER A 156 12.37 -13.10 -25.24
CA SER A 156 12.82 -13.44 -26.60
C SER A 156 13.93 -12.53 -27.14
N GLN A 157 14.29 -11.47 -26.42
CA GLN A 157 15.23 -10.46 -26.88
C GLN A 157 16.68 -10.96 -26.85
N THR A 158 17.41 -10.69 -27.93
CA THR A 158 18.78 -11.21 -28.16
C THR A 158 19.88 -10.13 -28.18
N THR A 159 19.50 -8.87 -27.92
CA THR A 159 20.44 -7.74 -27.75
C THR A 159 20.15 -7.01 -26.45
N LEU A 160 21.13 -6.26 -25.93
CA LEU A 160 20.94 -5.45 -24.71
C LEU A 160 19.88 -4.37 -24.94
N GLU A 161 19.89 -3.73 -26.12
CA GLU A 161 18.90 -2.71 -26.48
C GLU A 161 17.48 -3.30 -26.51
N GLY A 162 17.33 -4.51 -27.07
CA GLY A 162 16.06 -5.23 -27.06
C GLY A 162 15.60 -5.60 -25.65
N GLN A 163 16.51 -6.05 -24.79
CA GLN A 163 16.21 -6.38 -23.40
C GLN A 163 15.82 -5.13 -22.59
N PHE A 164 16.47 -3.99 -22.80
CA PHE A 164 16.08 -2.71 -22.19
C PHE A 164 14.69 -2.25 -22.65
N MET A 165 14.37 -2.44 -23.94
CA MET A 165 13.04 -2.17 -24.46
C MET A 165 11.99 -3.05 -23.80
N ALA A 166 12.21 -4.37 -23.72
CA ALA A 166 11.29 -5.30 -23.07
C ALA A 166 11.07 -5.00 -21.58
N LEU A 167 12.13 -4.58 -20.87
CA LEU A 167 12.03 -4.11 -19.48
C LEU A 167 11.17 -2.84 -19.38
N SER A 168 11.37 -1.90 -20.31
CA SER A 168 10.59 -0.66 -20.38
C SER A 168 9.11 -0.93 -20.65
N GLU A 169 8.80 -1.77 -21.64
CA GLU A 169 7.44 -2.17 -21.98
C GLU A 169 6.73 -2.81 -20.80
N ARG A 170 7.39 -3.77 -20.12
CA ARG A 170 6.84 -4.38 -18.90
C ARG A 170 6.58 -3.33 -17.82
N TYR A 171 7.50 -2.39 -17.61
CA TYR A 171 7.34 -1.36 -16.60
C TYR A 171 6.13 -0.46 -16.89
N MET A 172 5.93 -0.11 -18.16
CA MET A 172 4.85 0.76 -18.63
C MET A 172 3.47 0.08 -18.59
N LYS A 173 3.40 -1.25 -18.51
CA LYS A 173 2.14 -1.97 -18.23
C LYS A 173 1.60 -1.75 -16.81
N ASN A 174 2.41 -1.29 -15.85
CA ASN A 174 1.95 -1.08 -14.47
C ASN A 174 1.06 0.17 -14.34
N ASN A 175 -0.18 0.01 -13.92
CA ASN A 175 -1.15 1.11 -13.77
C ASN A 175 -1.05 1.78 -12.39
N CYS A 176 0.03 2.53 -12.18
CA CYS A 176 0.23 3.37 -11.00
C CYS A 176 -0.41 4.76 -11.19
N ALA A 177 -0.97 5.33 -10.11
CA ALA A 177 -1.52 6.68 -10.09
C ALA A 177 -0.52 7.80 -10.48
N CYS A 178 0.79 7.49 -10.51
CA CYS A 178 1.81 8.39 -11.05
C CYS A 178 1.66 8.65 -12.55
N PHE A 179 1.03 7.74 -13.30
CA PHE A 179 0.76 7.94 -14.72
C PHE A 179 -0.57 8.68 -14.90
N THR A 180 -0.63 9.57 -15.89
CA THR A 180 -1.86 10.28 -16.25
C THR A 180 -2.02 10.35 -17.78
N PRO A 181 -3.23 10.11 -18.32
CA PRO A 181 -4.37 9.50 -17.62
C PRO A 181 -4.10 8.02 -17.24
N ASN A 182 -4.87 7.44 -16.31
CA ASN A 182 -4.67 6.07 -15.81
C ASN A 182 -5.94 5.17 -15.86
N PRO A 183 -6.70 5.15 -16.97
CA PRO A 183 -7.94 4.36 -17.04
C PRO A 183 -7.71 2.85 -16.84
N GLY A 184 -6.53 2.35 -17.23
CA GLY A 184 -6.16 0.94 -17.06
C GLY A 184 -6.19 0.47 -15.60
N ARG A 185 -5.94 1.35 -14.61
CA ARG A 185 -6.09 0.96 -13.19
C ARG A 185 -7.55 0.67 -12.84
N ILE A 186 -8.48 1.48 -13.32
CA ILE A 186 -9.92 1.28 -13.10
C ILE A 186 -10.35 -0.05 -13.73
N GLU A 187 -9.91 -0.30 -14.96
CA GLU A 187 -10.16 -1.56 -15.67
C GLU A 187 -9.61 -2.77 -14.89
N ASP A 188 -8.38 -2.66 -14.35
CA ASP A 188 -7.77 -3.68 -13.52
C ASP A 188 -8.57 -3.95 -12.24
N ILE A 189 -8.98 -2.90 -11.51
CA ILE A 189 -9.75 -3.07 -10.27
C ILE A 189 -11.09 -3.75 -10.56
N ILE A 190 -11.82 -3.34 -11.60
CA ILE A 190 -13.10 -3.96 -11.98
C ILE A 190 -12.90 -5.41 -12.40
N ARG A 191 -11.89 -5.69 -13.22
CA ARG A 191 -11.55 -7.05 -13.65
C ARG A 191 -11.20 -7.93 -12.46
N LEU A 192 -10.33 -7.46 -11.56
CA LEU A 192 -9.92 -8.20 -10.37
C LEU A 192 -11.11 -8.40 -9.42
N ALA A 193 -11.96 -7.40 -9.22
CA ALA A 193 -13.17 -7.53 -8.40
C ALA A 193 -14.10 -8.65 -8.91
N LYS A 194 -14.29 -8.74 -10.24
CA LYS A 194 -15.09 -9.79 -10.89
C LYS A 194 -14.43 -11.17 -10.79
N VAL A 195 -13.15 -11.28 -11.15
CA VAL A 195 -12.42 -12.55 -11.19
C VAL A 195 -12.22 -13.14 -9.79
N TYR A 196 -11.99 -12.31 -8.77
CA TYR A 196 -11.89 -12.75 -7.37
C TYR A 196 -13.24 -12.78 -6.63
N GLN A 197 -14.33 -12.41 -7.31
CA GLN A 197 -15.70 -12.43 -6.80
C GLN A 197 -15.82 -11.71 -5.46
N VAL A 198 -15.44 -10.45 -5.44
CA VAL A 198 -15.41 -9.65 -4.21
C VAL A 198 -16.79 -9.07 -3.91
N ASP A 199 -17.17 -9.08 -2.63
CA ASP A 199 -18.36 -8.42 -2.12
C ASP A 199 -18.16 -6.91 -1.93
N GLY A 200 -16.91 -6.47 -1.86
CA GLY A 200 -16.59 -5.05 -1.72
C GLY A 200 -15.11 -4.76 -1.95
N VAL A 201 -14.84 -3.49 -2.25
CA VAL A 201 -13.51 -2.93 -2.44
C VAL A 201 -13.21 -1.97 -1.30
N ILE A 202 -11.99 -2.00 -0.78
CA ILE A 202 -11.49 -0.96 0.13
C ILE A 202 -10.35 -0.22 -0.56
N ASP A 203 -10.53 1.07 -0.78
CA ASP A 203 -9.48 1.97 -1.29
C ASP A 203 -8.57 2.43 -0.14
N VAL A 204 -7.31 2.05 -0.24
CA VAL A 204 -6.28 2.20 0.77
C VAL A 204 -5.29 3.27 0.33
N ASN A 205 -5.36 4.44 0.97
CA ASN A 205 -4.46 5.54 0.69
C ASN A 205 -3.58 5.85 1.90
N LEU A 206 -2.26 5.72 1.74
CA LEU A 206 -1.31 6.23 2.72
C LEU A 206 -1.43 7.75 2.80
N LYS A 207 -1.38 8.27 4.02
CA LYS A 207 -1.54 9.71 4.28
C LYS A 207 -0.56 10.51 3.42
N PHE A 208 -1.07 11.53 2.75
CA PHE A 208 -0.34 12.42 1.84
C PHE A 208 0.11 11.82 0.51
N CYS A 209 -0.34 10.62 0.14
CA CYS A 209 -0.18 10.15 -1.22
C CYS A 209 -1.24 10.78 -2.13
N THR A 210 -0.96 12.00 -2.58
CA THR A 210 -1.89 12.86 -3.33
C THR A 210 -2.34 12.27 -4.66
N LEU A 211 -1.48 11.47 -5.31
CA LEU A 211 -1.79 10.87 -6.61
C LEU A 211 -2.94 9.86 -6.53
N TYR A 212 -2.87 8.95 -5.56
CA TYR A 212 -3.95 8.00 -5.30
C TYR A 212 -5.20 8.68 -4.74
N ASP A 213 -5.01 9.76 -3.96
CA ASP A 213 -6.12 10.55 -3.40
C ASP A 213 -6.97 11.21 -4.51
N ILE A 214 -6.30 11.81 -5.50
CA ILE A 214 -6.97 12.44 -6.65
C ILE A 214 -7.73 11.41 -7.48
N GLU A 215 -7.14 10.23 -7.72
CA GLU A 215 -7.74 9.17 -8.55
C GLU A 215 -8.91 8.45 -7.85
N LYS A 216 -8.97 8.49 -6.52
CA LYS A 216 -9.98 7.81 -5.70
C LYS A 216 -11.42 8.08 -6.15
N SER A 217 -11.71 9.33 -6.52
CA SER A 217 -13.05 9.73 -6.97
C SER A 217 -13.49 9.00 -8.24
N SER A 218 -12.61 8.92 -9.24
CA SER A 218 -12.87 8.21 -10.49
C SER A 218 -12.98 6.70 -10.29
N VAL A 219 -12.16 6.13 -9.41
CA VAL A 219 -12.26 4.70 -9.03
C VAL A 219 -13.59 4.41 -8.37
N ALA A 220 -14.00 5.22 -7.38
CA ALA A 220 -15.26 5.01 -6.66
C ALA A 220 -16.48 5.11 -7.58
N GLN A 221 -16.52 6.12 -8.47
CA GLN A 221 -17.60 6.28 -9.44
C GLN A 221 -17.70 5.11 -10.43
N ALA A 222 -16.56 4.61 -10.91
CA ALA A 222 -16.54 3.47 -11.82
C ALA A 222 -16.99 2.17 -11.15
N LEU A 223 -16.60 1.96 -9.88
CA LEU A 223 -17.07 0.80 -9.10
C LEU A 223 -18.57 0.89 -8.78
N GLU A 224 -19.07 2.08 -8.45
CA GLU A 224 -20.50 2.32 -8.22
C GLU A 224 -21.32 2.04 -9.48
N ALA A 225 -20.85 2.45 -10.66
CA ALA A 225 -21.49 2.17 -11.94
C ALA A 225 -21.57 0.65 -12.24
N GLU A 226 -20.63 -0.14 -11.73
CA GLU A 226 -20.61 -1.61 -11.81
C GLU A 226 -21.36 -2.29 -10.65
N GLY A 227 -21.95 -1.52 -9.72
CA GLY A 227 -22.65 -2.04 -8.56
C GLY A 227 -21.74 -2.66 -7.49
N ILE A 228 -20.45 -2.31 -7.49
CA ILE A 228 -19.44 -2.83 -6.55
C ILE A 228 -19.26 -1.85 -5.39
N PRO A 229 -19.61 -2.21 -4.14
CA PRO A 229 -19.42 -1.33 -2.99
C PRO A 229 -17.95 -0.97 -2.78
N CYS A 230 -17.65 0.32 -2.59
CA CYS A 230 -16.29 0.81 -2.36
C CYS A 230 -16.21 1.66 -1.08
N LEU A 231 -15.24 1.34 -0.21
CA LEU A 231 -14.96 2.03 1.05
C LEU A 231 -13.54 2.62 1.03
N GLY A 232 -13.36 3.93 1.12
CA GLY A 232 -12.03 4.55 1.09
C GLY A 232 -11.46 4.99 2.43
N THR A 233 -10.35 4.40 2.88
CA THR A 233 -9.69 4.57 4.21
C THR A 233 -9.40 6.01 4.69
N VAL A 234 -9.35 7.00 3.79
CA VAL A 234 -9.29 8.44 4.11
C VAL A 234 -10.66 9.05 3.80
N PHE A 235 -11.57 9.01 4.77
CA PHE A 235 -12.98 9.40 4.58
C PHE A 235 -13.29 10.87 4.75
N ALA A 236 -12.35 11.66 5.31
CA ALA A 236 -12.65 13.05 5.64
C ALA A 236 -13.17 13.81 4.41
N GLU A 237 -12.59 13.59 3.23
CA GLU A 237 -12.99 14.36 2.05
C GLU A 237 -14.30 13.89 1.40
N SER A 238 -14.50 12.58 1.19
CA SER A 238 -15.70 12.07 0.52
C SER A 238 -16.97 12.22 1.38
N GLU A 239 -16.85 12.11 2.71
CA GLU A 239 -17.96 12.42 3.62
C GLU A 239 -18.25 13.92 3.64
N VAL A 240 -17.22 14.76 3.70
CA VAL A 240 -17.38 16.23 3.58
C VAL A 240 -18.08 16.58 2.27
N ILE A 241 -17.66 16.03 1.13
CA ILE A 241 -18.27 16.30 -0.17
C ILE A 241 -19.72 15.81 -0.23
N SER A 242 -20.01 14.62 0.30
CA SER A 242 -21.38 14.08 0.35
C SER A 242 -22.30 14.95 1.22
N LEU A 243 -21.84 15.36 2.41
CA LEU A 243 -22.59 16.22 3.32
C LEU A 243 -22.78 17.63 2.72
N VAL A 244 -21.75 18.18 2.06
CA VAL A 244 -21.89 19.43 1.29
C VAL A 244 -22.91 19.27 0.17
N GLY A 245 -22.89 18.17 -0.57
CA GLY A 245 -23.85 17.87 -1.64
C GLY A 245 -25.29 17.69 -1.15
N LYS A 246 -25.48 17.23 0.08
CA LYS A 246 -26.79 17.15 0.77
C LYS A 246 -27.25 18.48 1.35
N GLY A 247 -26.41 19.52 1.30
CA GLY A 247 -26.71 20.83 1.86
C GLY A 247 -26.52 20.94 3.37
N ASP A 248 -25.78 20.03 3.99
CA ASP A 248 -25.47 20.14 5.42
C ASP A 248 -24.66 21.42 5.70
N PRO A 249 -24.98 22.15 6.80
CA PRO A 249 -24.22 23.34 7.18
C PRO A 249 -22.73 23.04 7.34
N ARG A 250 -21.88 23.91 6.79
CA ARG A 250 -20.42 23.73 6.80
C ARG A 250 -19.86 23.61 8.22
N GLU A 251 -20.48 24.27 9.18
CA GLU A 251 -20.14 24.24 10.59
C GLU A 251 -20.36 22.84 11.18
N ASN A 252 -21.44 22.15 10.79
CA ASN A 252 -21.74 20.79 11.24
C ASN A 252 -20.73 19.79 10.67
N ILE A 253 -20.37 19.97 9.39
CA ILE A 253 -19.38 19.14 8.72
C ILE A 253 -17.99 19.31 9.38
N ALA A 254 -17.57 20.57 9.59
CA ALA A 254 -16.33 20.88 10.29
C ALA A 254 -16.31 20.32 11.72
N ASN A 255 -17.42 20.43 12.45
CA ASN A 255 -17.56 19.84 13.77
C ASN A 255 -17.43 18.31 13.73
N GLY A 256 -18.08 17.64 12.78
CA GLY A 256 -18.00 16.19 12.61
C GLY A 256 -16.57 15.69 12.35
N VAL A 257 -15.81 16.40 11.52
CA VAL A 257 -14.39 16.09 11.27
C VAL A 257 -13.57 16.24 12.54
N ILE A 258 -13.73 17.35 13.28
CA ILE A 258 -13.01 17.58 14.53
C ILE A 258 -13.38 16.52 15.58
N ALA A 259 -14.66 16.24 15.76
CA ALA A 259 -15.15 15.23 16.70
C ALA A 259 -14.60 13.83 16.41
N SER A 260 -14.52 13.46 15.12
CA SER A 260 -13.91 12.18 14.70
C SER A 260 -12.43 12.09 15.09
N VAL A 261 -11.66 13.16 14.85
CA VAL A 261 -10.24 13.24 15.23
C VAL A 261 -10.09 13.17 16.75
N VAL A 262 -10.83 13.99 17.50
CA VAL A 262 -10.77 14.05 18.98
C VAL A 262 -11.10 12.67 19.58
N LYS A 263 -12.20 12.05 19.15
CA LYS A 263 -12.62 10.73 19.66
C LYS A 263 -11.54 9.67 19.43
N ARG A 264 -10.91 9.67 18.25
CA ARG A 264 -9.85 8.72 17.93
C ARG A 264 -8.60 8.94 18.77
N VAL A 265 -8.16 10.18 18.93
CA VAL A 265 -7.03 10.53 19.81
C VAL A 265 -7.32 10.10 21.24
N ALA A 266 -8.52 10.40 21.75
CA ALA A 266 -8.91 10.03 23.10
C ALA A 266 -8.94 8.51 23.31
N THR A 267 -9.40 7.72 22.33
CA THR A 267 -9.35 6.25 22.40
C THR A 267 -7.92 5.71 22.47
N LEU A 268 -7.00 6.28 21.69
CA LEU A 268 -5.60 5.82 21.66
C LEU A 268 -4.88 6.15 22.96
N VAL A 269 -5.08 7.37 23.47
CA VAL A 269 -4.40 7.87 24.65
C VAL A 269 -5.04 7.36 25.94
N GLY A 270 -6.36 7.17 25.96
CA GLY A 270 -7.12 6.68 27.11
C GLY A 270 -6.81 5.24 27.54
N GLN A 271 -5.98 4.51 26.78
CA GLN A 271 -5.40 3.24 27.21
C GLN A 271 -4.37 3.43 28.35
N VAL A 272 -3.89 4.66 28.55
CA VAL A 272 -2.95 5.04 29.61
C VAL A 272 -3.58 6.17 30.42
N SER A 273 -4.05 5.85 31.64
CA SER A 273 -4.65 6.85 32.52
C SER A 273 -3.55 7.68 33.19
N VAL A 274 -3.54 8.99 32.93
CA VAL A 274 -2.64 9.97 33.55
C VAL A 274 -3.41 11.20 34.00
N ASP A 275 -2.88 11.91 35.00
CA ASP A 275 -3.54 13.08 35.58
C ASP A 275 -3.54 14.31 34.67
N ARG A 276 -2.63 14.36 33.68
CA ARG A 276 -2.45 15.50 32.79
C ARG A 276 -2.00 15.08 31.42
N TYR A 277 -2.56 15.74 30.40
CA TYR A 277 -2.12 15.61 29.02
C TYR A 277 -1.54 16.93 28.50
N PHE A 278 -0.57 16.82 27.60
CA PHE A 278 0.03 17.94 26.91
C PHE A 278 -0.17 17.78 25.40
N LEU A 279 -0.85 18.74 24.77
CA LEU A 279 -1.11 18.73 23.33
C LEU A 279 0.02 19.44 22.58
N THR A 280 0.58 18.77 21.59
CA THR A 280 1.64 19.32 20.73
C THR A 280 1.25 19.26 19.24
N GLY A 281 1.97 20.00 18.40
CA GLY A 281 1.75 20.01 16.94
C GLY A 281 0.77 21.09 16.47
N GLY A 282 0.29 20.98 15.23
CA GLY A 282 -0.42 22.07 14.54
C GLY A 282 -1.76 22.51 15.16
N LEU A 283 -2.35 21.71 16.05
CA LEU A 283 -3.60 22.02 16.75
C LEU A 283 -3.39 22.52 18.19
N CYS A 284 -2.16 22.80 18.59
CA CYS A 284 -1.81 23.18 19.96
C CYS A 284 -2.55 24.43 20.47
N GLU A 285 -2.92 25.35 19.58
CA GLU A 285 -3.64 26.60 19.91
C GLU A 285 -5.15 26.51 19.66
N ASN A 286 -5.67 25.33 19.31
CA ASN A 286 -7.10 25.16 19.08
C ASN A 286 -7.82 24.82 20.40
N ASP A 287 -8.45 25.83 21.01
CA ASP A 287 -9.15 25.67 22.30
C ASP A 287 -10.32 24.69 22.21
N TYR A 288 -11.06 24.68 21.09
CA TYR A 288 -12.16 23.75 20.88
C TYR A 288 -11.70 22.28 20.91
N VAL A 289 -10.58 21.95 20.24
CA VAL A 289 -9.98 20.61 20.29
C VAL A 289 -9.53 20.25 21.70
N ARG A 290 -8.93 21.19 22.44
CA ARG A 290 -8.48 20.98 23.82
C ARG A 290 -9.66 20.69 24.77
N GLU A 291 -10.73 21.46 24.66
CA GLU A 291 -11.96 21.28 25.44
C GLU A 291 -12.60 19.92 25.16
N GLN A 292 -12.77 19.57 23.88
CA GLN A 292 -13.34 18.28 23.47
C GLN A 292 -12.49 17.11 23.97
N LEU A 293 -11.17 17.20 23.86
CA LEU A 293 -10.26 16.16 24.40
C LEU A 293 -10.37 16.06 25.92
N SER A 294 -10.44 17.19 26.62
CA SER A 294 -10.54 17.24 28.09
C SER A 294 -11.82 16.58 28.59
N GLN A 295 -12.94 16.82 27.90
CA GLN A 295 -14.23 16.20 28.23
C GLN A 295 -14.20 14.68 28.09
N ILE A 296 -13.62 14.15 26.99
CA ILE A 296 -13.57 12.71 26.75
C ILE A 296 -12.56 12.02 27.68
N LEU A 297 -11.38 12.61 27.86
CA LEU A 297 -10.30 12.05 28.67
C LEU A 297 -10.47 12.27 30.18
N LYS A 298 -11.46 13.10 30.58
CA LYS A 298 -11.76 13.47 31.97
C LYS A 298 -10.54 14.00 32.73
N ALA A 299 -9.64 14.67 32.02
CA ALA A 299 -8.43 15.25 32.58
C ALA A 299 -8.02 16.54 31.83
N PRO A 300 -7.22 17.42 32.46
CA PRO A 300 -6.81 18.68 31.84
C PRO A 300 -5.90 18.45 30.63
N ILE A 301 -6.19 19.18 29.54
CA ILE A 301 -5.33 19.26 28.34
C ILE A 301 -4.62 20.62 28.32
N THR A 302 -3.32 20.59 28.55
CA THR A 302 -2.45 21.77 28.53
C THR A 302 -1.67 21.86 27.21
N SER A 303 -1.26 23.06 26.84
CA SER A 303 -0.57 23.35 25.57
C SER A 303 0.13 24.71 25.66
N THR A 304 1.04 24.99 24.72
CA THR A 304 1.71 26.29 24.55
C THR A 304 1.91 26.58 23.06
N PRO A 305 1.96 27.83 22.59
CA PRO A 305 2.19 28.14 21.17
C PRO A 305 3.45 27.49 20.59
N GLU A 306 4.51 27.36 21.40
CA GLU A 306 5.77 26.71 21.04
C GLU A 306 5.63 25.20 20.84
N ALA A 307 4.54 24.58 21.34
CA ALA A 307 4.29 23.15 21.21
C ALA A 307 4.13 22.72 19.74
N ARG A 308 3.86 23.66 18.82
CA ARG A 308 3.93 23.41 17.37
C ARG A 308 5.31 22.94 16.91
N TYR A 309 6.37 23.35 17.62
CA TYR A 309 7.77 23.03 17.31
C TYR A 309 8.29 21.81 18.06
N ALA A 310 7.49 21.15 18.89
CA ALA A 310 7.94 20.04 19.74
C ALA A 310 8.67 18.94 18.95
N GLY A 311 8.19 18.58 17.76
CA GLY A 311 8.86 17.60 16.89
C GLY A 311 10.23 18.06 16.39
N ALA A 312 10.36 19.32 15.97
CA ALA A 312 11.62 19.88 15.49
C ALA A 312 12.64 20.02 16.64
N LEU A 313 12.19 20.45 17.82
CA LEU A 313 13.01 20.51 19.03
C LEU A 313 13.48 19.12 19.46
N GLY A 314 12.59 18.11 19.42
CA GLY A 314 12.95 16.72 19.70
C GLY A 314 14.02 16.19 18.74
N ALA A 315 13.89 16.48 17.45
CA ALA A 315 14.90 16.11 16.45
C ALA A 315 16.25 16.81 16.71
N ALA A 316 16.26 18.10 17.02
CA ALA A 316 17.47 18.85 17.34
C ALA A 316 18.17 18.35 18.61
N LEU A 317 17.41 18.05 19.67
CA LEU A 317 17.93 17.47 20.91
C LEU A 317 18.53 16.08 20.65
N THR A 318 17.83 15.23 19.89
CA THR A 318 18.30 13.90 19.52
C THR A 318 19.61 13.99 18.72
N ALA A 319 19.68 14.90 17.74
CA ALA A 319 20.90 15.13 16.97
C ALA A 319 22.07 15.56 17.88
N ARG A 320 21.83 16.51 18.80
CA ARG A 320 22.84 16.97 19.77
C ARG A 320 23.34 15.85 20.67
N GLU A 321 22.45 15.01 21.20
CA GLU A 321 22.85 13.86 22.03
C GLU A 321 23.71 12.85 21.26
N LEU A 322 23.41 12.64 19.98
CA LEU A 322 24.21 11.78 19.09
C LEU A 322 25.59 12.40 18.80
N THR A 323 25.69 13.72 18.66
CA THR A 323 26.98 14.41 18.49
C THR A 323 27.83 14.37 19.76
N VAL A 324 27.24 14.64 20.93
CA VAL A 324 27.94 14.59 22.23
C VAL A 324 28.43 13.17 22.56
N LYS A 325 27.65 12.13 22.23
CA LYS A 325 28.12 10.73 22.35
C LYS A 325 29.28 10.42 21.42
N LYS A 326 29.34 11.04 20.23
CA LYS A 326 30.44 10.88 19.27
C LYS A 326 31.72 11.56 19.76
N ASP A 327 31.62 12.75 20.34
CA ASP A 327 32.78 13.47 20.88
C ASP A 327 33.37 12.80 22.13
N ASN A 328 32.53 12.22 23.00
CA ASN A 328 32.98 11.42 24.15
C ASN A 328 33.56 10.04 23.76
N ALA A 329 33.24 9.53 22.57
CA ALA A 329 33.82 8.29 22.03
C ALA A 329 35.14 8.52 21.27
N ILE A 330 35.46 9.77 20.92
CA ILE A 330 36.73 10.16 20.29
C ILE A 330 37.78 10.59 21.32
N THR A 331 37.35 10.86 22.57
CA THR A 331 38.21 11.28 23.69
C THR A 331 38.48 10.20 24.74
N ALA A 332 38.01 8.96 24.51
CA ALA A 332 38.32 7.76 25.28
C ALA A 332 39.19 6.80 24.45
#